data_AF-A0A5C6Q3X9-F1
#
_entry.id   AF-A0A5C6Q3X9-F1
#
_cell.length_a   1.000
_cell.length_b   1.000
_cell.length_c   1.000
_cell.angle_alpha   90.00
_cell.angle_beta   90.00
_cell.angle_gamma   90.00
#
_symmetry.space_group_name_H-M   'P 1'
#
loop_
_entity.id
_entity.type
_entity.pdbx_description
1 polymer ?
#
loop_
_entity_poly.entity_id
_entity_poly.type
_entity_poly.pdbx_seq_one_letter_code
_entity_poly.pdbx_strand_id
1 'polypeptide(L)'
;MNQFDVSTFRQHFPLLSNRVNNLPLVYFDNGATTQKPNIVIDTESEVYQQYNANVHRASHALSAKATLAFEQARAKVQRFIQAEYLEEIIWTSGTTGGINLIAQSWGQKNLKTGDEILLSHAEHHANIVPWQMIAEKTGAIIKVLPLDASGLIDENGLAGYFNEKTKVVSFSHISNVIGKVNPVKKIITLAKKYKAITVIDGAQACAHLPLNMQTLDCDFYVFSAHKMFGPTGVGVLYGRRDLLTAMPPYQGGGEMIKKVSFLGTSFNQLPFKFEAGTPNYAGVIAFSASIEFINSFSLAELAKYENLLTTYCYEKLKNIKAVKFVVEEKPDIGVLSFTVSDSHNYDIASGLDAYGIAIRSGHHCAMPLMDYLQLSGCIRVSLAAYNTYAEVDFFIDKLTLLIDGNVDEVIVEPPRREESANSTNELAMIEQFSLLKGWDSRHREIMILGKSLARMDKDLRNNTSLIAGCESHAWLLGTKNAQGKFYFSCDSDAKVIRGLLVIILAAFQQQSAAQILAFDDQSYFSKLGLSQHLSPSRSNGVKAIVDKIKTLASQH
;
A
#
# COMPACT_ATOMS: atom_id res chain seq x y z
N MET A 1 27.96 0.01 -26.05
CA MET A 1 26.70 0.27 -25.32
C MET A 1 27.10 0.60 -23.89
N ASN A 2 26.73 1.79 -23.41
CA ASN A 2 27.21 2.28 -22.12
C ASN A 2 26.53 1.53 -20.96
N GLN A 3 27.31 1.21 -19.94
CA GLN A 3 26.88 0.65 -18.66
C GLN A 3 25.82 1.57 -18.00
N PHE A 4 24.82 1.00 -17.32
CA PHE A 4 23.82 1.78 -16.59
C PHE A 4 24.48 2.66 -15.50
N ASP A 5 24.17 3.95 -15.50
CA ASP A 5 24.60 4.91 -14.47
C ASP A 5 23.38 5.44 -13.71
N VAL A 6 23.30 5.08 -12.43
CA VAL A 6 22.24 5.51 -11.52
C VAL A 6 22.21 7.03 -11.37
N SER A 7 23.34 7.73 -11.44
CA SER A 7 23.40 9.17 -11.23
C SER A 7 22.66 9.91 -12.35
N THR A 8 22.93 9.53 -13.60
CA THR A 8 22.22 10.03 -14.78
C THR A 8 20.74 9.64 -14.76
N PHE A 9 20.42 8.37 -14.44
CA PHE A 9 19.03 7.91 -14.37
C PHE A 9 18.22 8.69 -13.33
N ARG A 10 18.80 8.93 -12.15
CA ARG A 10 18.16 9.61 -11.02
C ARG A 10 17.86 11.08 -11.30
N GLN A 11 18.64 11.76 -12.14
CA GLN A 11 18.40 13.17 -12.51
C GLN A 11 17.07 13.40 -13.22
N HIS A 12 16.49 12.37 -13.82
CA HIS A 12 15.17 12.48 -14.45
C HIS A 12 14.04 12.65 -13.42
N PHE A 13 14.25 12.36 -12.13
CA PHE A 13 13.21 12.32 -11.11
C PHE A 13 13.31 13.54 -10.18
N PRO A 14 12.57 14.63 -10.44
CA PRO A 14 12.75 15.89 -9.73
C PRO A 14 12.49 15.78 -8.23
N LEU A 15 11.52 14.96 -7.80
CA LEU A 15 11.20 14.79 -6.37
C LEU A 15 12.40 14.28 -5.56
N LEU A 16 13.28 13.48 -6.15
CA LEU A 16 14.43 12.88 -5.45
C LEU A 16 15.53 13.91 -5.11
N SER A 17 15.44 15.13 -5.66
CA SER A 17 16.29 16.26 -5.29
C SER A 17 15.69 17.12 -4.16
N ASN A 18 14.43 16.87 -3.77
CA ASN A 18 13.78 17.61 -2.70
C ASN A 18 14.29 17.19 -1.31
N ARG A 19 14.00 18.06 -0.34
CA ARG A 19 14.23 17.80 1.08
C ARG A 19 12.90 17.53 1.78
N VAL A 20 12.89 16.60 2.72
CA VAL A 20 11.78 16.33 3.64
C VAL A 20 12.31 16.54 5.05
N ASN A 21 11.59 17.30 5.89
CA ASN A 21 12.07 17.68 7.23
C ASN A 21 13.45 18.35 7.21
N ASN A 22 13.73 19.15 6.17
CA ASN A 22 15.06 19.75 5.89
C ASN A 22 16.20 18.74 5.66
N LEU A 23 15.91 17.45 5.46
CA LEU A 23 16.87 16.40 5.16
C LEU A 23 16.74 15.91 3.71
N PRO A 24 17.81 15.40 3.08
CA PRO A 24 17.72 14.75 1.77
C PRO A 24 16.74 13.57 1.81
N LEU A 25 15.87 13.46 0.80
CA LEU A 25 14.91 12.36 0.70
C LEU A 25 15.59 11.05 0.30
N VAL A 26 15.39 10.00 1.11
CA VAL A 26 15.65 8.61 0.74
C VAL A 26 14.31 7.89 0.59
N TYR A 27 13.90 7.63 -0.67
CA TYR A 27 12.58 7.06 -0.95
C TYR A 27 12.64 5.55 -1.24
N PHE A 28 12.22 4.75 -0.25
CA PHE A 28 12.21 3.28 -0.27
C PHE A 28 10.78 2.70 -0.14
N ASP A 29 9.74 3.41 -0.60
CA ASP A 29 8.34 2.91 -0.66
C ASP A 29 7.83 2.71 -2.10
N ASN A 30 8.75 2.36 -3.01
CA ASN A 30 8.48 2.18 -4.45
C ASN A 30 7.42 1.11 -4.76
N GLY A 31 7.32 0.07 -3.91
CA GLY A 31 6.32 -0.98 -4.04
C GLY A 31 4.90 -0.50 -3.72
N ALA A 32 4.72 0.70 -3.15
CA ALA A 32 3.43 1.38 -3.06
C ALA A 32 3.19 2.26 -4.29
N THR A 33 4.13 3.16 -4.60
CA THR A 33 4.12 3.98 -5.82
C THR A 33 5.54 4.40 -6.15
N THR A 34 5.86 4.49 -7.43
CA THR A 34 7.18 4.96 -7.90
C THR A 34 7.17 6.46 -8.11
N GLN A 35 8.34 7.09 -8.15
CA GLN A 35 8.47 8.50 -8.53
C GLN A 35 8.37 8.69 -10.05
N LYS A 36 8.10 9.92 -10.49
CA LYS A 36 7.79 10.23 -11.89
C LYS A 36 8.97 10.97 -12.53
N PRO A 37 9.46 10.54 -13.70
CA PRO A 37 10.47 11.28 -14.41
C PRO A 37 9.86 12.55 -15.03
N ASN A 38 10.67 13.58 -15.27
CA ASN A 38 10.26 14.85 -15.87
C ASN A 38 9.45 14.63 -17.16
N ILE A 39 9.87 13.71 -18.03
CA ILE A 39 9.16 13.43 -19.28
C ILE A 39 7.69 13.03 -19.09
N VAL A 40 7.34 12.33 -18.00
CA VAL A 40 5.94 11.96 -17.70
C VAL A 40 5.17 13.19 -17.21
N ILE A 41 5.77 13.98 -16.32
CA ILE A 41 5.19 15.20 -15.76
C ILE A 41 4.94 16.23 -16.87
N ASP A 42 5.95 16.45 -17.71
CA ASP A 42 5.94 17.39 -18.82
C ASP A 42 4.92 16.96 -19.88
N THR A 43 4.83 15.67 -20.19
CA THR A 43 3.84 15.16 -21.14
C THR A 43 2.41 15.40 -20.65
N GLU A 44 2.11 15.13 -19.38
CA GLU A 44 0.78 15.40 -18.81
C GLU A 44 0.45 16.90 -18.83
N SER A 45 1.41 17.73 -18.44
CA SER A 45 1.31 19.19 -18.49
C SER A 45 1.07 19.70 -19.92
N GLU A 46 1.80 19.17 -20.90
CA GLU A 46 1.67 19.54 -22.31
C GLU A 46 0.26 19.24 -22.84
N VAL A 47 -0.31 18.06 -22.51
CA VAL A 47 -1.69 17.73 -22.90
C VAL A 47 -2.63 18.86 -22.48
N TYR A 48 -2.57 19.26 -21.21
CA TYR A 48 -3.46 20.29 -20.66
C TYR A 48 -3.20 21.69 -21.24
N GLN A 49 -1.95 22.03 -21.52
CA GLN A 49 -1.58 23.35 -22.02
C GLN A 49 -1.78 23.53 -23.52
N GLN A 50 -1.60 22.46 -24.31
CA GLN A 50 -1.43 22.58 -25.77
C GLN A 50 -2.57 21.97 -26.58
N TYR A 51 -3.19 20.88 -26.12
CA TYR A 51 -4.18 20.18 -26.95
C TYR A 51 -5.29 19.46 -26.19
N ASN A 52 -5.62 19.94 -24.99
CA ASN A 52 -6.70 19.44 -24.17
C ASN A 52 -8.04 19.47 -24.92
N ALA A 53 -8.60 18.29 -25.18
CA ALA A 53 -9.90 18.10 -25.78
C ALA A 53 -10.39 16.68 -25.47
N ASN A 54 -11.71 16.50 -25.47
CA ASN A 54 -12.28 15.15 -25.35
C ASN A 54 -11.90 14.31 -26.57
N VAL A 55 -11.76 13.00 -26.39
CA VAL A 55 -11.31 12.06 -27.42
C VAL A 55 -12.49 11.45 -28.22
N HIS A 56 -12.19 10.90 -29.40
CA HIS A 56 -13.06 10.13 -30.31
C HIS A 56 -14.19 10.88 -31.03
N ARG A 57 -14.95 11.76 -30.36
CA ARG A 57 -16.25 12.24 -30.89
C ARG A 57 -16.22 13.56 -31.67
N ALA A 58 -15.21 14.40 -31.50
CA ALA A 58 -15.21 15.74 -32.06
C ALA A 58 -14.27 15.88 -33.27
N SER A 59 -14.70 16.65 -34.28
CA SER A 59 -14.02 16.81 -35.58
C SER A 59 -12.98 17.94 -35.61
N HIS A 60 -12.82 18.71 -34.53
CA HIS A 60 -11.86 19.81 -34.48
C HIS A 60 -10.43 19.34 -34.21
N ALA A 61 -9.45 20.15 -34.61
CA ALA A 61 -8.03 19.80 -34.60
C ALA A 61 -7.50 19.32 -33.22
N LEU A 62 -7.92 19.96 -32.13
CA LEU A 62 -7.48 19.56 -30.77
C LEU A 62 -7.97 18.15 -30.41
N SER A 63 -9.24 17.81 -30.70
CA SER A 63 -9.81 16.48 -30.47
C SER A 63 -9.08 15.43 -31.32
N ALA A 64 -8.79 15.73 -32.58
CA ALA A 64 -8.03 14.84 -33.45
C ALA A 64 -6.63 14.57 -32.89
N LYS A 65 -5.92 15.61 -32.41
CA LYS A 65 -4.58 15.48 -31.80
C LYS A 65 -4.63 14.66 -30.50
N ALA A 66 -5.56 14.97 -29.59
CA ALA A 66 -5.73 14.24 -28.33
C ALA A 66 -6.10 12.76 -28.58
N THR A 67 -7.00 12.50 -29.51
CA THR A 67 -7.42 11.12 -29.88
C THR A 67 -6.26 10.33 -30.46
N LEU A 68 -5.47 10.94 -31.36
CA LEU A 68 -4.31 10.28 -31.93
C LEU A 68 -3.29 9.90 -30.84
N ALA A 69 -2.95 10.83 -29.95
CA ALA A 69 -2.02 10.58 -28.84
C ALA A 69 -2.54 9.49 -27.88
N PHE A 70 -3.84 9.52 -27.56
CA PHE A 70 -4.50 8.54 -26.71
C PHE A 70 -4.46 7.11 -27.29
N GLU A 71 -4.77 6.94 -28.58
CA GLU A 71 -4.71 5.61 -29.21
C GLU A 71 -3.26 5.14 -29.47
N GLN A 72 -2.33 6.06 -29.71
CA GLN A 72 -0.89 5.74 -29.77
C GLN A 72 -0.38 5.20 -28.43
N ALA A 73 -0.89 5.70 -27.30
CA ALA A 73 -0.56 5.16 -25.98
C ALA A 73 -0.97 3.69 -25.86
N ARG A 74 -2.13 3.31 -26.40
CA ARG A 74 -2.62 1.93 -26.39
C ARG A 74 -1.70 1.02 -27.20
N ALA A 75 -1.26 1.48 -28.37
CA ALA A 75 -0.31 0.74 -29.21
C ALA A 75 1.06 0.57 -28.53
N LYS A 76 1.52 1.58 -27.77
CA LYS A 76 2.76 1.47 -26.98
C LYS A 76 2.62 0.41 -25.88
N VAL A 77 1.49 0.37 -25.17
CA VAL A 77 1.20 -0.67 -24.18
C VAL A 77 1.15 -2.06 -24.81
N GLN A 78 0.43 -2.20 -25.93
CA GLN A 78 0.33 -3.47 -26.66
C GLN A 78 1.71 -4.02 -27.02
N ARG A 79 2.62 -3.18 -27.52
CA ARG A 79 4.01 -3.58 -27.81
C ARG A 79 4.81 -3.86 -26.54
N PHE A 80 4.65 -3.06 -25.49
CA PHE A 80 5.37 -3.21 -24.23
C PHE A 80 5.14 -4.58 -23.58
N ILE A 81 3.88 -5.05 -23.57
CA ILE A 81 3.54 -6.38 -23.05
C ILE A 81 3.47 -7.48 -24.12
N GLN A 82 3.79 -7.13 -25.37
CA GLN A 82 3.73 -8.00 -26.55
C GLN A 82 2.38 -8.75 -26.69
N ALA A 83 1.28 -8.03 -26.48
CA ALA A 83 -0.07 -8.53 -26.80
C ALA A 83 -0.26 -8.67 -28.31
N GLU A 84 -1.12 -9.58 -28.75
CA GLU A 84 -1.29 -9.87 -30.18
C GLU A 84 -2.09 -8.76 -30.87
N TYR A 85 -3.17 -8.30 -30.23
CA TYR A 85 -4.08 -7.30 -30.79
C TYR A 85 -4.18 -6.04 -29.93
N LEU A 86 -4.48 -4.91 -30.56
CA LEU A 86 -4.64 -3.63 -29.87
C LEU A 86 -5.89 -3.64 -28.97
N GLU A 87 -6.95 -4.29 -29.43
CA GLU A 87 -8.26 -4.37 -28.78
C GLU A 87 -8.26 -5.22 -27.50
N GLU A 88 -7.16 -5.93 -27.24
CA GLU A 88 -6.92 -6.68 -25.99
C GLU A 88 -6.52 -5.78 -24.83
N ILE A 89 -6.15 -4.53 -25.11
CA ILE A 89 -5.73 -3.54 -24.12
C ILE A 89 -6.93 -2.67 -23.74
N ILE A 90 -7.39 -2.82 -22.51
CA ILE A 90 -8.48 -2.03 -21.92
C ILE A 90 -7.91 -1.08 -20.87
N TRP A 91 -8.26 0.21 -20.98
CA TRP A 91 -7.92 1.20 -19.96
C TRP A 91 -8.79 1.04 -18.72
N THR A 92 -8.15 1.13 -17.56
CA THR A 92 -8.82 1.08 -16.26
C THR A 92 -8.21 2.15 -15.34
N SER A 93 -8.74 2.31 -14.14
CA SER A 93 -8.18 3.22 -13.13
C SER A 93 -6.92 2.68 -12.43
N GLY A 94 -6.58 1.40 -12.66
CA GLY A 94 -5.51 0.66 -11.98
C GLY A 94 -5.78 -0.84 -12.00
N THR A 95 -4.83 -1.65 -11.51
CA THR A 95 -4.99 -3.11 -11.33
C THR A 95 -6.31 -3.47 -10.65
N THR A 96 -6.68 -2.75 -9.60
CA THR A 96 -7.94 -2.96 -8.86
C THR A 96 -9.16 -2.79 -9.76
N GLY A 97 -9.17 -1.79 -10.65
CA GLY A 97 -10.24 -1.57 -11.61
C GLY A 97 -10.33 -2.72 -12.62
N GLY A 98 -9.18 -3.19 -13.12
CA GLY A 98 -9.11 -4.35 -14.02
C GLY A 98 -9.65 -5.64 -13.40
N ILE A 99 -9.27 -5.95 -12.16
CA ILE A 99 -9.76 -7.16 -11.47
C ILE A 99 -11.27 -7.06 -11.23
N ASN A 100 -11.77 -5.89 -10.81
CA ASN A 100 -13.21 -5.69 -10.64
C ASN A 100 -13.99 -5.83 -11.95
N LEU A 101 -13.45 -5.33 -13.06
CA LEU A 101 -14.04 -5.51 -14.38
C LEU A 101 -14.17 -7.01 -14.70
N ILE A 102 -13.10 -7.80 -14.55
CA ILE A 102 -13.14 -9.24 -14.81
C ILE A 102 -14.15 -9.92 -13.89
N ALA A 103 -14.08 -9.69 -12.57
CA ALA A 103 -14.95 -10.33 -11.59
C ALA A 103 -16.43 -10.01 -11.83
N GLN A 104 -16.78 -8.74 -12.07
CA GLN A 104 -18.18 -8.34 -12.25
C GLN A 104 -18.71 -8.63 -13.66
N SER A 105 -17.86 -8.64 -14.70
CA SER A 105 -18.32 -8.92 -16.06
C SER A 105 -18.23 -10.42 -16.39
N TRP A 106 -17.03 -10.99 -16.37
CA TRP A 106 -16.83 -12.41 -16.65
C TRP A 106 -17.43 -13.27 -15.54
N GLY A 107 -17.13 -12.95 -14.28
CA GLY A 107 -17.58 -13.74 -13.14
C GLY A 107 -19.11 -13.80 -13.04
N GLN A 108 -19.80 -12.67 -13.18
CA GLN A 108 -21.27 -12.62 -13.13
C GLN A 108 -21.94 -13.47 -14.22
N LYS A 109 -21.35 -13.54 -15.41
CA LYS A 109 -21.92 -14.31 -16.52
C LYS A 109 -21.64 -15.81 -16.40
N ASN A 110 -20.48 -16.20 -15.85
CA ASN A 110 -19.96 -17.56 -15.99
C ASN A 110 -19.96 -18.37 -14.70
N LEU A 111 -19.86 -17.75 -13.53
CA LEU A 111 -19.82 -18.45 -12.25
C LEU A 111 -21.23 -18.86 -11.78
N LYS A 112 -21.30 -20.05 -11.19
CA LYS A 112 -22.52 -20.65 -10.62
C LYS A 112 -22.24 -21.15 -9.20
N THR A 113 -23.30 -21.53 -8.50
CA THR A 113 -23.21 -22.12 -7.16
C THR A 113 -22.28 -23.32 -7.16
N GLY A 114 -21.29 -23.30 -6.27
CA GLY A 114 -20.33 -24.39 -6.10
C GLY A 114 -19.15 -24.41 -7.08
N ASP A 115 -19.09 -23.48 -8.05
CA ASP A 115 -17.87 -23.24 -8.81
C ASP A 115 -16.76 -22.71 -7.88
N GLU A 116 -15.50 -22.99 -8.21
CA GLU A 116 -14.35 -22.65 -7.37
C GLU A 116 -13.50 -21.54 -8.00
N ILE A 117 -13.12 -20.57 -7.15
CA ILE A 117 -12.15 -19.52 -7.43
C ILE A 117 -10.91 -19.81 -6.57
N LEU A 118 -9.77 -20.08 -7.21
CA LEU A 118 -8.50 -20.28 -6.52
C LEU A 118 -7.78 -18.94 -6.38
N LEU A 119 -7.40 -18.59 -5.16
CA LEU A 119 -6.53 -17.45 -4.82
C LEU A 119 -5.29 -17.93 -4.08
N SER A 120 -4.25 -17.11 -3.93
CA SER A 120 -3.10 -17.42 -3.05
C SER A 120 -3.24 -16.74 -1.68
N HIS A 121 -2.58 -17.28 -0.65
CA HIS A 121 -2.44 -16.57 0.62
C HIS A 121 -1.67 -15.25 0.50
N ALA A 122 -0.79 -15.12 -0.49
CA ALA A 122 0.06 -13.94 -0.69
C ALA A 122 -0.59 -12.82 -1.52
N GLU A 123 -1.90 -12.90 -1.78
CA GLU A 123 -2.58 -11.94 -2.64
C GLU A 123 -2.76 -10.57 -1.98
N HIS A 124 -2.61 -9.53 -2.80
CA HIS A 124 -3.04 -8.18 -2.44
C HIS A 124 -4.57 -8.13 -2.35
N HIS A 125 -5.13 -7.31 -1.45
CA HIS A 125 -6.57 -7.18 -1.23
C HIS A 125 -7.37 -6.89 -2.51
N ALA A 126 -6.77 -6.14 -3.44
CA ALA A 126 -7.35 -5.87 -4.76
C ALA A 126 -7.61 -7.14 -5.59
N ASN A 127 -6.88 -8.23 -5.33
CA ASN A 127 -7.08 -9.54 -5.94
C ASN A 127 -7.75 -10.55 -5.00
N ILE A 128 -8.43 -10.08 -3.96
CA ILE A 128 -9.22 -10.91 -3.04
C ILE A 128 -10.67 -10.41 -3.00
N VAL A 129 -10.86 -9.14 -2.64
CA VAL A 129 -12.18 -8.57 -2.36
C VAL A 129 -13.13 -8.65 -3.56
N PRO A 130 -12.73 -8.37 -4.82
CA PRO A 130 -13.64 -8.50 -5.96
C PRO A 130 -14.17 -9.93 -6.15
N TRP A 131 -13.33 -10.92 -5.85
CA TRP A 131 -13.70 -12.34 -5.93
C TRP A 131 -14.64 -12.75 -4.81
N GLN A 132 -14.44 -12.23 -3.59
CA GLN A 132 -15.38 -12.43 -2.48
C GLN A 132 -16.76 -11.86 -2.81
N MET A 133 -16.80 -10.63 -3.33
CA MET A 133 -18.05 -9.96 -3.70
C MET A 133 -18.80 -10.69 -4.81
N ILE A 134 -18.12 -11.25 -5.81
CA ILE A 134 -18.80 -12.02 -6.86
C ILE A 134 -19.20 -13.41 -6.37
N ALA A 135 -18.36 -14.06 -5.56
CA ALA A 135 -18.67 -15.36 -4.95
C ALA A 135 -19.93 -15.30 -4.09
N GLU A 136 -20.10 -14.24 -3.30
CA GLU A 136 -21.32 -13.99 -2.51
C GLU A 136 -22.57 -13.91 -3.39
N LYS A 137 -22.47 -13.27 -4.57
CA LYS A 137 -23.60 -13.12 -5.50
C LYS A 137 -23.92 -14.40 -6.27
N THR A 138 -22.92 -15.17 -6.67
CA THR A 138 -23.09 -16.34 -7.55
C THR A 138 -23.13 -17.67 -6.79
N GLY A 139 -22.77 -17.67 -5.50
CA GLY A 139 -22.59 -18.89 -4.70
C GLY A 139 -21.31 -19.65 -5.04
N ALA A 140 -20.33 -19.02 -5.71
CA ALA A 140 -19.02 -19.63 -5.93
C ALA A 140 -18.25 -19.72 -4.60
N ILE A 141 -17.26 -20.60 -4.54
CA ILE A 141 -16.48 -20.90 -3.35
C ILE A 141 -15.03 -20.46 -3.59
N ILE A 142 -14.48 -19.69 -2.66
CA ILE A 142 -13.06 -19.36 -2.67
C ILE A 142 -12.26 -20.50 -2.02
N LYS A 143 -11.24 -20.96 -2.72
CA LYS A 143 -10.19 -21.86 -2.19
C LYS A 143 -8.87 -21.11 -2.22
N VAL A 144 -8.04 -21.33 -1.21
CA VAL A 144 -6.77 -20.60 -1.06
C VAL A 144 -5.61 -21.58 -1.21
N LEU A 145 -4.69 -21.23 -2.11
CA LEU A 145 -3.47 -21.97 -2.39
C LEU A 145 -2.43 -21.67 -1.29
N PRO A 146 -1.85 -22.70 -0.67
CA PRO A 146 -0.83 -22.56 0.35
C PRO A 146 0.47 -22.01 -0.24
N LEU A 147 1.35 -21.54 0.65
CA LEU A 147 2.70 -21.13 0.29
C LEU A 147 3.70 -22.16 0.80
N ASP A 148 4.82 -22.31 0.09
CA ASP A 148 5.97 -23.04 0.60
C ASP A 148 6.79 -22.18 1.58
N ALA A 149 7.85 -22.76 2.14
CA ALA A 149 8.75 -22.04 3.06
C ALA A 149 9.47 -20.84 2.43
N SER A 150 9.52 -20.80 1.09
CA SER A 150 10.09 -19.72 0.31
C SER A 150 9.08 -18.59 0.05
N GLY A 151 7.83 -18.73 0.51
CA GLY A 151 6.75 -17.76 0.35
C GLY A 151 6.12 -17.75 -1.05
N LEU A 152 6.44 -18.74 -1.90
CA LEU A 152 5.83 -18.92 -3.21
C LEU A 152 4.62 -19.85 -3.10
N ILE A 153 3.71 -19.81 -4.08
CA ILE A 153 2.64 -20.81 -4.18
C ILE A 153 3.24 -22.21 -4.18
N ASP A 154 2.87 -23.05 -3.20
CA ASP A 154 3.44 -24.38 -3.05
C ASP A 154 3.08 -25.26 -4.24
N GLU A 155 4.12 -25.68 -4.95
CA GLU A 155 3.99 -26.54 -6.11
C GLU A 155 3.70 -28.00 -5.73
N ASN A 156 4.00 -28.40 -4.48
CA ASN A 156 3.75 -29.73 -3.97
C ASN A 156 2.25 -29.90 -3.68
N GLY A 157 1.61 -30.85 -4.36
CA GLY A 157 0.17 -31.07 -4.21
C GLY A 157 -0.70 -29.99 -4.88
N LEU A 158 -0.11 -29.00 -5.57
CA LEU A 158 -0.84 -27.94 -6.28
C LEU A 158 -1.95 -28.48 -7.18
N ALA A 159 -1.68 -29.57 -7.90
CA ALA A 159 -2.67 -30.20 -8.78
C ALA A 159 -3.94 -30.67 -8.05
N GLY A 160 -3.88 -30.97 -6.75
CA GLY A 160 -5.02 -31.39 -5.94
C GLY A 160 -6.03 -30.27 -5.65
N TYR A 161 -5.64 -29.01 -5.84
CA TYR A 161 -6.54 -27.85 -5.73
C TYR A 161 -7.39 -27.65 -6.98
N PHE A 162 -7.04 -28.29 -8.09
CA PHE A 162 -7.73 -28.11 -9.37
C PHE A 162 -8.67 -29.28 -9.65
N ASN A 163 -9.89 -28.96 -10.06
CA ASN A 163 -10.88 -29.93 -10.49
C ASN A 163 -11.86 -29.28 -11.50
N GLU A 164 -12.86 -30.04 -11.95
CA GLU A 164 -13.84 -29.56 -12.96
C GLU A 164 -14.68 -28.36 -12.51
N LYS A 165 -14.78 -28.10 -11.19
CA LYS A 165 -15.45 -26.92 -10.62
C LYS A 165 -14.55 -25.71 -10.59
N THR A 166 -13.24 -25.85 -10.75
CA THR A 166 -12.31 -24.72 -10.82
C THR A 166 -12.61 -23.89 -12.06
N LYS A 167 -13.07 -22.64 -11.89
CA LYS A 167 -13.40 -21.73 -12.99
C LYS A 167 -12.46 -20.55 -13.11
N VAL A 168 -11.86 -20.12 -12.00
CA VAL A 168 -10.93 -19.00 -11.95
C VAL A 168 -9.72 -19.39 -11.12
N VAL A 169 -8.54 -19.03 -11.59
CA VAL A 169 -7.32 -18.99 -10.79
C VAL A 169 -6.74 -17.59 -10.89
N SER A 170 -6.82 -16.84 -9.79
CA SER A 170 -6.31 -15.48 -9.72
C SER A 170 -5.14 -15.39 -8.75
N PHE A 171 -4.00 -14.88 -9.23
CA PHE A 171 -2.80 -14.80 -8.40
C PHE A 171 -1.85 -13.70 -8.88
N SER A 172 -1.01 -13.22 -7.97
CA SER A 172 0.03 -12.25 -8.24
C SER A 172 1.19 -12.89 -9.02
N HIS A 173 1.69 -12.19 -10.05
CA HIS A 173 2.95 -12.56 -10.70
C HIS A 173 4.10 -12.41 -9.70
N ILE A 174 4.11 -11.31 -8.95
CA ILE A 174 5.06 -11.04 -7.87
C ILE A 174 4.29 -10.49 -6.66
N SER A 175 4.51 -11.07 -5.48
CA SER A 175 3.92 -10.56 -4.23
C SER A 175 4.46 -9.17 -3.88
N ASN A 176 3.58 -8.25 -3.47
CA ASN A 176 3.97 -6.90 -3.02
C ASN A 176 4.60 -6.87 -1.62
N VAL A 177 4.64 -8.01 -0.93
CA VAL A 177 5.25 -8.19 0.40
C VAL A 177 6.49 -9.07 0.29
N ILE A 178 6.39 -10.22 -0.38
CA ILE A 178 7.48 -11.22 -0.41
C ILE A 178 8.52 -10.86 -1.48
N GLY A 179 8.13 -10.17 -2.56
CA GLY A 179 9.06 -9.74 -3.60
C GLY A 179 9.61 -10.87 -4.48
N LYS A 180 8.97 -12.04 -4.47
CA LYS A 180 9.35 -13.20 -5.28
C LYS A 180 8.37 -13.50 -6.40
N VAL A 181 8.89 -14.08 -7.48
CA VAL A 181 8.15 -14.43 -8.70
C VAL A 181 7.48 -15.80 -8.53
N ASN A 182 6.14 -15.84 -8.61
CA ASN A 182 5.39 -17.09 -8.54
C ASN A 182 5.65 -18.01 -9.75
N PRO A 183 5.39 -19.33 -9.65
CA PRO A 183 5.54 -20.29 -10.75
C PRO A 183 4.44 -20.16 -11.81
N VAL A 184 4.36 -18.99 -12.47
CA VAL A 184 3.23 -18.57 -13.31
C VAL A 184 2.94 -19.57 -14.43
N LYS A 185 3.97 -20.04 -15.15
CA LYS A 185 3.81 -21.00 -16.27
C LYS A 185 3.16 -22.31 -15.84
N LYS A 186 3.53 -22.84 -14.66
CA LYS A 186 3.00 -24.10 -14.15
C LYS A 186 1.55 -23.95 -13.73
N ILE A 187 1.21 -22.85 -13.04
CA ILE A 187 -0.17 -22.54 -12.62
C ILE A 187 -1.07 -22.36 -13.85
N ILE A 188 -0.61 -21.63 -14.88
CA ILE A 188 -1.36 -21.46 -16.14
C ILE A 188 -1.59 -22.82 -16.83
N THR A 189 -0.56 -23.67 -16.89
CA THR A 189 -0.66 -25.01 -17.50
C THR A 189 -1.72 -25.86 -16.79
N LEU A 190 -1.75 -25.83 -15.46
CA LEU A 190 -2.77 -26.52 -14.68
C LEU A 190 -4.16 -25.92 -14.88
N ALA A 191 -4.32 -24.60 -14.86
CA ALA A 191 -5.61 -23.94 -15.08
C ALA A 191 -6.23 -24.34 -16.42
N LYS A 192 -5.43 -24.35 -17.49
CA LYS A 192 -5.87 -24.78 -18.83
C LYS A 192 -6.35 -26.22 -18.88
N LYS A 193 -5.69 -27.13 -18.17
CA LYS A 193 -6.11 -28.54 -18.07
C LYS A 193 -7.57 -28.67 -17.59
N TYR A 194 -7.99 -27.80 -16.69
CA TYR A 194 -9.35 -27.79 -16.11
C TYR A 194 -10.25 -26.71 -16.72
N LYS A 195 -9.81 -26.04 -17.81
CA LYS A 195 -10.54 -24.96 -18.49
C LYS A 195 -10.92 -23.80 -17.55
N ALA A 196 -10.11 -23.56 -16.52
CA ALA A 196 -10.22 -22.41 -15.66
C ALA A 196 -9.53 -21.21 -16.31
N ILE A 197 -10.11 -20.01 -16.18
CA ILE A 197 -9.43 -18.79 -16.62
C ILE A 197 -8.35 -18.39 -15.62
N THR A 198 -7.32 -17.74 -16.13
CA THR A 198 -6.19 -17.21 -15.36
C THR A 198 -6.26 -15.69 -15.29
N VAL A 199 -6.20 -15.14 -14.08
CA VAL A 199 -6.15 -13.69 -13.85
C VAL A 199 -4.86 -13.37 -13.11
N ILE A 200 -3.93 -12.72 -13.79
CA ILE A 200 -2.61 -12.45 -13.24
C ILE A 200 -2.50 -11.00 -12.75
N ASP A 201 -2.31 -10.81 -11.45
CA ASP A 201 -1.95 -9.51 -10.89
C ASP A 201 -0.48 -9.19 -11.16
N GLY A 202 -0.25 -8.34 -12.14
CA GLY A 202 1.06 -7.89 -12.60
C GLY A 202 1.53 -6.58 -12.00
N ALA A 203 0.88 -6.05 -10.96
CA ALA A 203 1.13 -4.71 -10.45
C ALA A 203 2.59 -4.44 -10.04
N GLN A 204 3.30 -5.45 -9.54
CA GLN A 204 4.74 -5.34 -9.25
C GLN A 204 5.60 -5.79 -10.43
N ALA A 205 5.15 -6.74 -11.24
CA ALA A 205 5.95 -7.31 -12.32
C ALA A 205 6.19 -6.32 -13.48
N CYS A 206 5.24 -5.43 -13.77
CA CYS A 206 5.30 -4.55 -14.95
C CYS A 206 6.51 -3.60 -15.01
N ALA A 207 7.14 -3.30 -13.87
CA ALA A 207 8.33 -2.45 -13.81
C ALA A 207 9.65 -3.25 -13.79
N HIS A 208 9.60 -4.54 -13.45
CA HIS A 208 10.79 -5.33 -13.12
C HIS A 208 11.04 -6.51 -14.06
N LEU A 209 10.02 -6.97 -14.80
CA LEU A 209 10.12 -8.13 -15.68
C LEU A 209 9.76 -7.77 -17.13
N PRO A 210 10.46 -8.34 -18.12
CA PRO A 210 9.98 -8.30 -19.49
C PRO A 210 8.68 -9.09 -19.59
N LEU A 211 7.67 -8.47 -20.20
CA LEU A 211 6.34 -9.07 -20.37
C LEU A 211 6.10 -9.47 -21.82
N ASN A 212 5.58 -10.67 -22.01
CA ASN A 212 5.11 -11.15 -23.31
C ASN A 212 3.84 -11.99 -23.11
N MET A 213 2.68 -11.41 -23.41
CA MET A 213 1.39 -12.05 -23.19
C MET A 213 1.15 -13.27 -24.07
N GLN A 214 1.72 -13.29 -25.29
CA GLN A 214 1.61 -14.42 -26.22
C GLN A 214 2.32 -15.68 -25.68
N THR A 215 3.51 -15.51 -25.09
CA THR A 215 4.31 -16.62 -24.53
C THR A 215 3.95 -16.95 -23.08
N LEU A 216 3.48 -15.97 -22.32
CA LEU A 216 2.92 -16.20 -20.98
C LEU A 216 1.62 -17.01 -21.08
N ASP A 217 0.81 -16.71 -22.11
CA ASP A 217 -0.41 -17.41 -22.48
C ASP A 217 -1.42 -17.46 -21.32
N CYS A 218 -1.56 -16.33 -20.62
CA CYS A 218 -2.61 -16.09 -19.62
C CYS A 218 -3.88 -15.52 -20.27
N ASP A 219 -5.01 -15.65 -19.60
CA ASP A 219 -6.31 -15.16 -20.10
C ASP A 219 -6.49 -13.67 -19.84
N PHE A 220 -6.08 -13.21 -18.65
CA PHE A 220 -6.08 -11.82 -18.25
C PHE A 220 -4.81 -11.44 -17.49
N TYR A 221 -4.34 -10.22 -17.72
CA TYR A 221 -3.18 -9.64 -17.03
C TYR A 221 -3.46 -8.18 -16.69
N VAL A 222 -3.25 -7.78 -15.43
CA VAL A 222 -3.60 -6.44 -14.95
C VAL A 222 -2.41 -5.75 -14.30
N PHE A 223 -2.26 -4.44 -14.52
CA PHE A 223 -1.22 -3.66 -13.84
C PHE A 223 -1.58 -2.17 -13.75
N SER A 224 -0.84 -1.44 -12.90
CA SER A 224 -1.05 -0.02 -12.61
C SER A 224 0.14 0.83 -13.07
N ALA A 225 -0.12 1.90 -13.80
CA ALA A 225 0.93 2.80 -14.31
C ALA A 225 1.77 3.42 -13.20
N HIS A 226 1.17 3.77 -12.05
CA HIS A 226 1.87 4.43 -10.94
C HIS A 226 2.96 3.58 -10.26
N LYS A 227 3.02 2.28 -10.54
CA LYS A 227 4.10 1.37 -10.09
C LYS A 227 5.21 1.19 -11.13
N MET A 228 5.09 1.81 -12.31
CA MET A 228 6.10 1.80 -13.37
C MET A 228 6.37 3.22 -13.90
N PHE A 229 6.67 4.13 -12.97
CA PHE A 229 7.01 5.53 -13.19
C PHE A 229 5.92 6.39 -13.86
N GLY A 230 4.75 5.82 -14.15
CA GLY A 230 3.62 6.50 -14.78
C GLY A 230 2.70 7.22 -13.78
N PRO A 231 1.66 7.91 -14.29
CA PRO A 231 0.73 8.69 -13.48
C PRO A 231 -0.21 7.82 -12.64
N THR A 232 -0.88 8.44 -11.68
CA THR A 232 -1.97 7.83 -10.89
C THR A 232 -3.26 7.74 -11.69
N GLY A 233 -4.18 6.86 -11.28
CA GLY A 233 -5.51 6.75 -11.90
C GLY A 233 -5.50 6.17 -13.32
N VAL A 234 -4.43 5.47 -13.69
CA VAL A 234 -4.29 4.75 -14.96
C VAL A 234 -3.82 3.33 -14.68
N GLY A 235 -4.53 2.37 -15.25
CA GLY A 235 -4.19 0.96 -15.26
C GLY A 235 -4.54 0.33 -16.58
N VAL A 236 -4.04 -0.89 -16.76
CA VAL A 236 -4.23 -1.69 -17.96
C VAL A 236 -4.80 -3.03 -17.54
N LEU A 237 -5.85 -3.43 -18.26
CA LEU A 237 -6.29 -4.81 -18.34
C LEU A 237 -5.94 -5.31 -19.74
N TYR A 238 -5.04 -6.28 -19.83
CA TYR A 238 -4.96 -7.18 -20.98
C TYR A 238 -5.97 -8.31 -20.78
N GLY A 239 -6.71 -8.64 -21.82
CA GLY A 239 -7.53 -9.85 -21.86
C GLY A 239 -7.55 -10.45 -23.26
N ARG A 240 -7.58 -11.78 -23.37
CA ARG A 240 -7.70 -12.43 -24.67
C ARG A 240 -8.95 -11.93 -25.40
N ARG A 241 -8.80 -11.62 -26.70
CA ARG A 241 -9.86 -11.00 -27.51
C ARG A 241 -11.18 -11.76 -27.49
N ASP A 242 -11.15 -13.09 -27.53
CA ASP A 242 -12.33 -13.95 -27.52
C ASP A 242 -13.09 -13.86 -26.18
N LEU A 243 -12.38 -13.87 -25.06
CA LEU A 243 -12.97 -13.71 -23.73
C LEU A 243 -13.59 -12.30 -23.55
N LEU A 244 -12.84 -11.25 -23.89
CA LEU A 244 -13.34 -9.86 -23.83
C LEU A 244 -14.59 -9.65 -24.72
N THR A 245 -14.62 -10.28 -25.89
CA THR A 245 -15.76 -10.22 -26.80
C THR A 245 -17.00 -10.88 -26.17
N ALA A 246 -16.83 -12.05 -25.54
CA ALA A 246 -17.91 -12.81 -24.92
C ALA A 246 -18.44 -12.21 -23.61
N MET A 247 -17.62 -11.46 -22.87
CA MET A 247 -17.97 -10.80 -21.62
C MET A 247 -19.08 -9.73 -21.79
N PRO A 248 -20.07 -9.58 -20.89
CA PRO A 248 -21.01 -8.44 -20.95
C PRO A 248 -20.30 -7.12 -20.58
N PRO A 249 -20.84 -5.93 -20.91
CA PRO A 249 -20.26 -4.68 -20.43
C PRO A 249 -20.19 -4.61 -18.90
N TYR A 250 -19.23 -3.84 -18.36
CA TYR A 250 -19.06 -3.63 -16.93
C TYR A 250 -19.73 -2.33 -16.45
N GLN A 251 -19.20 -1.19 -16.90
CA GLN A 251 -19.80 0.13 -16.66
C GLN A 251 -20.63 0.55 -17.88
N GLY A 252 -21.76 1.22 -17.64
CA GLY A 252 -22.65 1.74 -18.70
C GLY A 252 -22.56 3.26 -18.79
N GLY A 253 -22.53 3.80 -20.01
CA GLY A 253 -22.48 5.25 -20.23
C GLY A 253 -22.18 5.62 -21.68
N GLY A 254 -21.68 6.84 -21.88
CA GLY A 254 -21.11 7.27 -23.17
C GLY A 254 -19.89 6.43 -23.59
N GLU A 255 -19.43 6.61 -24.82
CA GLU A 255 -18.31 5.93 -25.50
C GLU A 255 -18.45 4.41 -25.73
N MET A 256 -18.97 3.68 -24.75
CA MET A 256 -19.11 2.22 -24.77
C MET A 256 -20.33 1.69 -25.53
N ILE A 257 -21.17 2.59 -26.06
CA ILE A 257 -22.39 2.27 -26.80
C ILE A 257 -22.18 2.33 -28.32
N LYS A 258 -23.00 1.58 -29.06
CA LYS A 258 -23.18 1.74 -30.51
C LYS A 258 -24.48 2.48 -30.83
N LYS A 259 -25.57 2.17 -30.12
CA LYS A 259 -26.87 2.86 -30.24
C LYS A 259 -27.59 2.82 -28.90
N VAL A 260 -28.22 3.94 -28.52
CA VAL A 260 -29.06 4.06 -27.33
C VAL A 260 -30.47 4.48 -27.76
N SER A 261 -31.47 3.83 -27.18
CA SER A 261 -32.88 4.21 -27.26
C SER A 261 -33.61 3.78 -25.99
N PHE A 262 -34.77 4.36 -25.70
CA PHE A 262 -35.57 3.94 -24.53
C PHE A 262 -36.08 2.49 -24.62
N LEU A 263 -36.11 1.91 -25.83
CA LEU A 263 -36.50 0.51 -26.04
C LEU A 263 -35.33 -0.47 -25.90
N GLY A 264 -34.09 0.02 -25.84
CA GLY A 264 -32.89 -0.81 -25.72
C GLY A 264 -31.61 -0.16 -26.23
N THR A 265 -30.50 -0.75 -25.82
CA THR A 265 -29.13 -0.29 -26.10
C THR A 265 -28.31 -1.40 -26.73
N SER A 266 -27.52 -1.08 -27.75
CA SER A 266 -26.46 -1.94 -28.26
C SER A 266 -25.09 -1.35 -27.95
N PHE A 267 -24.12 -2.23 -27.69
CA PHE A 267 -22.80 -1.84 -27.19
C PHE A 267 -21.76 -1.75 -28.31
N ASN A 268 -20.71 -0.97 -28.05
CA ASN A 268 -19.57 -0.81 -28.93
C ASN A 268 -18.71 -2.09 -28.97
N GLN A 269 -17.77 -2.14 -29.89
CA GLN A 269 -16.77 -3.21 -29.99
C GLN A 269 -15.61 -2.97 -29.02
N LEU A 270 -14.70 -3.94 -28.93
CA LEU A 270 -13.46 -3.76 -28.18
C LEU A 270 -12.58 -2.69 -28.83
N PRO A 271 -11.79 -1.95 -28.04
CA PRO A 271 -11.73 -1.96 -26.57
C PRO A 271 -12.86 -1.15 -25.90
N PHE A 272 -13.51 -0.26 -26.65
CA PHE A 272 -14.43 0.77 -26.15
C PHE A 272 -15.63 0.26 -25.34
N LYS A 273 -16.06 -0.98 -25.58
CA LYS A 273 -17.09 -1.67 -24.79
C LYS A 273 -16.89 -1.59 -23.27
N PHE A 274 -15.63 -1.48 -22.83
CA PHE A 274 -15.27 -1.46 -21.42
C PHE A 274 -14.76 -0.10 -20.91
N GLU A 275 -14.79 0.93 -21.76
CA GLU A 275 -14.27 2.27 -21.46
C GLU A 275 -15.43 3.27 -21.46
N ALA A 276 -16.25 3.19 -20.40
CA ALA A 276 -17.45 4.01 -20.29
C ALA A 276 -17.14 5.45 -19.87
N GLY A 277 -17.71 6.41 -20.59
CA GLY A 277 -17.53 7.84 -20.33
C GLY A 277 -16.17 8.37 -20.81
N THR A 278 -15.86 9.61 -20.43
CA THR A 278 -14.59 10.23 -20.81
C THR A 278 -13.43 9.57 -20.05
N PRO A 279 -12.43 9.01 -20.75
CA PRO A 279 -11.29 8.37 -20.10
C PRO A 279 -10.34 9.41 -19.50
N ASN A 280 -9.43 8.96 -18.64
CA ASN A 280 -8.28 9.74 -18.20
C ASN A 280 -7.25 9.87 -19.34
N TYR A 281 -7.58 10.60 -20.40
CA TYR A 281 -6.76 10.67 -21.61
C TYR A 281 -5.39 11.32 -21.37
N ALA A 282 -5.32 12.38 -20.55
CA ALA A 282 -4.05 13.03 -20.21
C ALA A 282 -3.11 12.08 -19.46
N GLY A 283 -3.63 11.36 -18.46
CA GLY A 283 -2.87 10.34 -17.74
C GLY A 283 -2.46 9.17 -18.65
N VAL A 284 -3.32 8.73 -19.56
CA VAL A 284 -2.98 7.66 -20.53
C VAL A 284 -1.85 8.09 -21.48
N ILE A 285 -1.90 9.32 -21.98
CA ILE A 285 -0.85 9.88 -22.85
C ILE A 285 0.47 10.00 -22.07
N ALA A 286 0.44 10.51 -20.84
CA ALA A 286 1.60 10.60 -19.96
C ALA A 286 2.16 9.23 -19.55
N PHE A 287 1.30 8.24 -19.35
CA PHE A 287 1.72 6.85 -19.13
C PHE A 287 2.51 6.31 -20.32
N SER A 288 2.12 6.66 -21.56
CA SER A 288 2.86 6.27 -22.74
C SER A 288 4.31 6.79 -22.77
N ALA A 289 4.54 7.98 -22.20
CA ALA A 289 5.87 8.54 -22.03
C ALA A 289 6.70 7.80 -20.96
N SER A 290 6.05 7.20 -19.96
CA SER A 290 6.76 6.36 -18.97
C SER A 290 7.28 5.06 -19.60
N ILE A 291 6.51 4.47 -20.51
CA ILE A 291 6.95 3.30 -21.31
C ILE A 291 8.13 3.68 -22.21
N GLU A 292 8.07 4.83 -22.89
CA GLU A 292 9.19 5.31 -23.71
C GLU A 292 10.43 5.59 -22.89
N PHE A 293 10.26 6.20 -21.71
CA PHE A 293 11.34 6.42 -20.77
C PHE A 293 12.01 5.09 -20.39
N ILE A 294 11.24 4.08 -19.96
CA ILE A 294 11.77 2.75 -19.63
C ILE A 294 12.51 2.14 -20.82
N ASN A 295 11.92 2.19 -22.02
CA ASN A 295 12.50 1.62 -23.25
C ASN A 295 13.73 2.39 -23.77
N SER A 296 13.95 3.62 -23.32
CA SER A 296 15.16 4.39 -23.67
C SER A 296 16.42 3.86 -22.99
N PHE A 297 16.27 3.03 -21.96
CA PHE A 297 17.35 2.35 -21.26
C PHE A 297 17.38 0.86 -21.60
N SER A 298 18.55 0.24 -21.42
CA SER A 298 18.66 -1.23 -21.49
C SER A 298 17.94 -1.85 -20.29
N LEU A 299 16.80 -2.50 -20.53
CA LEU A 299 16.05 -3.25 -19.51
C LEU A 299 16.92 -4.28 -18.80
N ALA A 300 17.85 -4.92 -19.50
CA ALA A 300 18.77 -5.89 -18.92
C ALA A 300 19.75 -5.24 -17.94
N GLU A 301 20.27 -4.05 -18.26
CA GLU A 301 21.19 -3.33 -17.37
C GLU A 301 20.44 -2.71 -16.17
N LEU A 302 19.22 -2.21 -16.37
CA LEU A 302 18.33 -1.78 -15.29
C LEU A 302 18.05 -2.92 -14.32
N ALA A 303 17.57 -4.07 -14.82
CA ALA A 303 17.28 -5.24 -14.00
C ALA A 303 18.53 -5.76 -13.27
N LYS A 304 19.69 -5.75 -13.94
CA LYS A 304 20.98 -6.11 -13.32
C LYS A 304 21.33 -5.15 -12.18
N TYR A 305 21.20 -3.85 -12.37
CA TYR A 305 21.45 -2.87 -11.32
C TYR A 305 20.49 -3.04 -10.13
N GLU A 306 19.18 -3.16 -10.39
CA GLU A 306 18.18 -3.40 -9.35
C GLU A 306 18.47 -4.68 -8.57
N ASN A 307 18.87 -5.76 -9.24
CA ASN A 307 19.23 -7.02 -8.59
C ASN A 307 20.48 -6.89 -7.71
N LEU A 308 21.51 -6.18 -8.17
CA LEU A 308 22.72 -5.92 -7.38
C LEU A 308 22.41 -5.07 -6.14
N LEU A 309 21.59 -4.02 -6.29
CA LEU A 309 21.18 -3.15 -5.19
C LEU A 309 20.31 -3.91 -4.18
N THR A 310 19.37 -4.73 -4.67
CA THR A 310 18.52 -5.60 -3.85
C THR A 310 19.36 -6.58 -3.04
N THR A 311 20.32 -7.24 -3.69
CA THR A 311 21.25 -8.18 -3.04
C THR A 311 22.06 -7.47 -1.97
N TYR A 312 22.60 -6.29 -2.26
CA TYR A 312 23.36 -5.50 -1.30
C TYR A 312 22.53 -5.13 -0.06
N CYS A 313 21.32 -4.62 -0.24
CA CYS A 313 20.41 -4.26 0.85
C CYS A 313 20.03 -5.50 1.69
N TYR A 314 19.72 -6.62 1.03
CA TYR A 314 19.41 -7.89 1.69
C TYR A 314 20.57 -8.38 2.56
N GLU A 315 21.80 -8.42 2.03
CA GLU A 315 22.97 -8.87 2.80
C GLU A 315 23.26 -7.94 3.99
N LYS A 316 23.11 -6.62 3.82
CA LYS A 316 23.28 -5.67 4.93
C LYS A 316 22.24 -5.86 6.03
N LEU A 317 20.96 -6.02 5.67
CA LEU A 317 19.88 -6.29 6.61
C LEU A 317 20.06 -7.63 7.33
N LYS A 318 20.46 -8.66 6.61
CA LYS A 318 20.71 -10.01 7.15
C LYS A 318 21.78 -10.04 8.23
N ASN A 319 22.74 -9.12 8.18
CA ASN A 319 23.79 -8.99 9.19
C ASN A 319 23.31 -8.32 10.50
N ILE A 320 22.10 -7.74 10.53
CA ILE A 320 21.53 -7.12 11.73
C ILE A 320 20.76 -8.20 12.51
N LYS A 321 21.30 -8.65 13.65
CA LYS A 321 20.74 -9.74 14.46
C LYS A 321 19.26 -9.56 14.85
N ALA A 322 18.82 -8.31 15.05
CA ALA A 322 17.43 -8.03 15.44
C ALA A 322 16.44 -8.15 14.27
N VAL A 323 16.92 -8.10 13.01
CA VAL A 323 16.09 -8.21 11.81
C VAL A 323 15.68 -9.66 11.59
N LYS A 324 14.39 -9.89 11.34
CA LYS A 324 13.82 -11.17 10.97
C LYS A 324 13.02 -11.00 9.68
N PHE A 325 13.46 -11.63 8.60
CA PHE A 325 12.74 -11.50 7.34
C PHE A 325 11.39 -12.24 7.40
N VAL A 326 10.43 -11.75 6.62
CA VAL A 326 9.15 -12.44 6.42
C VAL A 326 9.37 -13.79 5.73
N VAL A 327 10.37 -13.86 4.84
CA VAL A 327 10.90 -15.07 4.21
C VAL A 327 12.42 -14.95 4.20
N GLU A 328 13.14 -15.98 4.66
CA GLU A 328 14.59 -15.95 4.83
C GLU A 328 15.38 -15.86 3.52
N GLU A 329 14.81 -16.31 2.41
CA GLU A 329 15.47 -16.23 1.11
C GLU A 329 15.42 -14.82 0.52
N LYS A 330 16.48 -14.45 -0.24
CA LYS A 330 16.55 -13.16 -0.94
C LYS A 330 15.35 -13.00 -1.90
N PRO A 331 14.68 -11.83 -1.93
CA PRO A 331 13.63 -11.57 -2.91
C PRO A 331 14.19 -11.44 -4.33
N ASP A 332 13.34 -11.64 -5.34
CA ASP A 332 13.70 -11.54 -6.75
C ASP A 332 13.77 -10.09 -7.23
N ILE A 333 12.89 -9.24 -6.69
CA ILE A 333 12.89 -7.79 -6.91
C ILE A 333 13.27 -7.05 -5.63
N GLY A 334 13.48 -5.74 -5.74
CA GLY A 334 13.78 -4.86 -4.61
C GLY A 334 12.60 -4.65 -3.67
N VAL A 335 11.99 -5.71 -3.13
CA VAL A 335 10.95 -5.66 -2.10
C VAL A 335 11.40 -6.55 -0.94
N LEU A 336 11.86 -5.93 0.13
CA LEU A 336 12.40 -6.58 1.32
C LEU A 336 11.46 -6.33 2.49
N SER A 337 10.80 -7.39 2.96
CA SER A 337 9.90 -7.32 4.11
C SER A 337 10.48 -8.04 5.32
N PHE A 338 10.47 -7.38 6.47
CA PHE A 338 11.06 -7.89 7.70
C PHE A 338 10.39 -7.29 8.94
N THR A 339 10.66 -7.88 10.09
CA THR A 339 10.33 -7.32 11.41
C THR A 339 11.62 -7.08 12.18
N VAL A 340 11.55 -6.27 13.24
CA VAL A 340 12.66 -6.00 14.13
C VAL A 340 12.28 -6.49 15.53
N SER A 341 13.12 -7.32 16.12
CA SER A 341 12.89 -7.88 17.45
C SER A 341 12.75 -6.77 18.50
N ASP A 342 11.81 -6.94 19.43
CA ASP A 342 11.55 -6.02 20.55
C ASP A 342 11.20 -4.57 20.15
N SER A 343 10.83 -4.36 18.87
CA SER A 343 10.41 -3.07 18.33
C SER A 343 9.14 -3.20 17.53
N HIS A 344 8.20 -2.28 17.72
CA HIS A 344 7.00 -2.22 16.90
C HIS A 344 7.38 -1.69 15.50
N ASN A 345 6.89 -2.34 14.43
CA ASN A 345 7.20 -1.98 13.04
C ASN A 345 7.03 -0.49 12.75
N TYR A 346 6.00 0.10 13.35
CA TYR A 346 5.68 1.51 13.24
C TYR A 346 6.71 2.45 13.86
N ASP A 347 7.24 2.09 15.03
CA ASP A 347 8.21 2.94 15.74
C ASP A 347 9.50 3.05 14.91
N ILE A 348 9.90 1.95 14.27
CA ILE A 348 11.02 1.93 13.32
C ILE A 348 10.73 2.81 12.10
N ALA A 349 9.56 2.66 11.47
CA ALA A 349 9.21 3.47 10.30
C ALA A 349 9.14 4.97 10.61
N SER A 350 8.53 5.35 11.74
CA SER A 350 8.45 6.74 12.21
C SER A 350 9.83 7.29 12.57
N GLY A 351 10.69 6.47 13.19
CA GLY A 351 12.07 6.84 13.51
C GLY A 351 12.92 7.08 12.25
N LEU A 352 12.76 6.26 11.21
CA LEU A 352 13.47 6.41 9.94
C LEU A 352 12.97 7.63 9.15
N ASP A 353 11.67 7.92 9.18
CA ASP A 353 11.09 9.12 8.54
C ASP A 353 11.66 10.43 9.13
N ALA A 354 11.96 10.45 10.44
CA ALA A 354 12.65 11.57 11.08
C ALA A 354 14.07 11.82 10.52
N TYR A 355 14.67 10.84 9.84
CA TYR A 355 15.93 10.97 9.10
C TYR A 355 15.73 11.20 7.59
N GLY A 356 14.49 11.42 7.13
CA GLY A 356 14.16 11.60 5.72
C GLY A 356 14.06 10.28 4.93
N ILE A 357 13.97 9.13 5.61
CA ILE A 357 13.93 7.80 5.00
C ILE A 357 12.49 7.29 4.96
N ALA A 358 11.87 7.35 3.78
CA ALA A 358 10.51 6.90 3.57
C ALA A 358 10.46 5.39 3.31
N ILE A 359 9.97 4.63 4.29
CA ILE A 359 9.63 3.21 4.19
C ILE A 359 8.16 2.99 4.56
N ARG A 360 7.67 1.75 4.47
CA ARG A 360 6.29 1.43 4.88
C ARG A 360 6.28 0.39 5.99
N SER A 361 5.36 0.55 6.94
CA SER A 361 5.03 -0.46 7.96
C SER A 361 3.54 -0.81 7.91
N GLY A 362 3.18 -2.05 8.22
CA GLY A 362 1.79 -2.49 8.40
C GLY A 362 1.52 -3.81 7.67
N HIS A 363 0.28 -3.99 7.22
CA HIS A 363 -0.17 -5.21 6.54
C HIS A 363 0.03 -5.17 5.01
N HIS A 364 0.42 -4.01 4.46
CA HIS A 364 0.65 -3.80 3.02
C HIS A 364 -0.50 -4.27 2.10
N CYS A 365 -1.74 -4.14 2.57
CA CYS A 365 -2.93 -4.65 1.88
C CYS A 365 -2.85 -6.16 1.57
N ALA A 366 -2.26 -6.95 2.46
CA ALA A 366 -2.13 -8.40 2.36
C ALA A 366 -2.39 -9.05 3.75
N MET A 367 -3.45 -8.62 4.45
CA MET A 367 -3.80 -9.14 5.78
C MET A 367 -3.88 -10.68 5.86
N PRO A 368 -4.47 -11.40 4.88
CA PRO A 368 -4.48 -12.87 4.92
C PRO A 368 -3.08 -13.51 4.89
N LEU A 369 -2.10 -12.84 4.27
CA LEU A 369 -0.70 -13.28 4.33
C LEU A 369 -0.14 -13.10 5.74
N MET A 370 -0.43 -11.96 6.38
CA MET A 370 0.01 -11.68 7.74
C MET A 370 -0.57 -12.72 8.72
N ASP A 371 -1.86 -13.04 8.60
CA ASP A 371 -2.51 -14.08 9.38
C ASP A 371 -1.90 -15.46 9.13
N TYR A 372 -1.64 -15.80 7.85
CA TYR A 372 -1.03 -17.07 7.46
C TYR A 372 0.38 -17.25 8.05
N LEU A 373 1.16 -16.17 8.09
CA LEU A 373 2.51 -16.14 8.66
C LEU A 373 2.51 -15.87 10.17
N GLN A 374 1.34 -15.67 10.79
CA GLN A 374 1.17 -15.33 12.21
C GLN A 374 1.92 -14.05 12.62
N LEU A 375 1.88 -13.04 11.75
CA LEU A 375 2.47 -11.72 11.96
C LEU A 375 1.37 -10.67 12.11
N SER A 376 1.56 -9.68 12.98
CA SER A 376 0.67 -8.51 13.05
C SER A 376 0.94 -7.49 11.93
N GLY A 377 1.96 -7.72 11.11
CA GLY A 377 2.44 -6.83 10.06
C GLY A 377 3.97 -6.88 9.96
N CYS A 378 4.52 -6.14 9.01
CA CYS A 378 5.96 -6.02 8.84
C CYS A 378 6.38 -4.60 8.40
N ILE A 379 7.68 -4.39 8.37
CA ILE A 379 8.35 -3.30 7.67
C ILE A 379 8.63 -3.75 6.25
N ARG A 380 8.45 -2.86 5.28
CA ARG A 380 8.80 -3.08 3.88
C ARG A 380 9.69 -1.95 3.38
N VAL A 381 10.87 -2.33 2.92
CA VAL A 381 11.77 -1.52 2.10
C VAL A 381 11.57 -1.96 0.67
N SER A 382 11.27 -1.02 -0.21
CA SER A 382 11.09 -1.30 -1.63
C SER A 382 11.89 -0.32 -2.48
N LEU A 383 12.82 -0.85 -3.27
CA LEU A 383 13.82 -0.14 -4.05
C LEU A 383 13.38 -0.04 -5.52
N ALA A 384 13.93 0.94 -6.23
CA ALA A 384 13.80 1.10 -7.67
C ALA A 384 15.16 1.50 -8.29
N ALA A 385 15.26 1.47 -9.62
CA ALA A 385 16.49 1.77 -10.36
C ALA A 385 17.15 3.14 -10.07
N TYR A 386 16.44 4.11 -9.50
CA TYR A 386 17.02 5.40 -9.08
C TYR A 386 17.58 5.41 -7.66
N ASN A 387 17.38 4.34 -6.89
CA ASN A 387 17.94 4.23 -5.55
C ASN A 387 19.43 3.86 -5.62
N THR A 388 20.19 4.18 -4.57
CA THR A 388 21.66 4.04 -4.59
C THR A 388 22.20 3.20 -3.42
N TYR A 389 23.42 2.68 -3.58
CA TYR A 389 24.13 2.00 -2.48
C TYR A 389 24.34 2.91 -1.26
N ALA A 390 24.62 4.20 -1.49
CA ALA A 390 24.80 5.17 -0.41
C ALA A 390 23.50 5.41 0.38
N GLU A 391 22.35 5.40 -0.29
CA GLU A 391 21.05 5.44 0.39
C GLU A 391 20.81 4.18 1.23
N VAL A 392 21.22 3.00 0.73
CA VAL A 392 21.13 1.75 1.49
C VAL A 392 22.04 1.80 2.72
N ASP A 393 23.28 2.24 2.58
CA ASP A 393 24.21 2.39 3.71
C ASP A 393 23.67 3.36 4.77
N PHE A 394 23.13 4.51 4.35
CA PHE A 394 22.51 5.46 5.26
C PHE A 394 21.29 4.88 5.99
N PHE A 395 20.45 4.12 5.29
CA PHE A 395 19.33 3.41 5.89
C PHE A 395 19.77 2.38 6.92
N ILE A 396 20.80 1.58 6.62
CA ILE A 396 21.33 0.55 7.52
C ILE A 396 21.92 1.18 8.78
N ASP A 397 22.65 2.30 8.65
CA ASP A 397 23.18 3.08 9.77
C ASP A 397 22.05 3.56 10.69
N LYS A 398 21.02 4.22 10.15
CA LYS A 398 19.90 4.74 10.95
C LYS A 398 19.01 3.66 11.54
N LEU A 399 18.81 2.55 10.83
CA LEU A 399 18.10 1.40 11.38
C LEU A 399 18.83 0.81 12.59
N THR A 400 20.15 0.63 12.48
CA THR A 400 20.99 0.11 13.57
C THR A 400 20.96 1.05 14.78
N LEU A 401 21.09 2.35 14.55
CA LEU A 401 20.98 3.37 15.61
C LEU A 401 19.65 3.30 16.37
N LEU A 402 18.53 3.12 15.65
CA LEU A 402 17.20 2.99 16.24
C LEU A 402 17.02 1.69 17.02
N ILE A 403 17.63 0.59 16.56
CA ILE A 403 17.60 -0.71 17.23
C ILE A 403 18.40 -0.67 18.54
N ASP A 404 19.59 -0.07 18.52
CA ASP A 404 20.48 -0.01 19.68
C ASP A 404 19.99 0.98 20.75
N GLY A 405 19.02 1.83 20.43
CA GLY A 405 18.48 2.84 21.34
C GLY A 405 19.41 4.03 21.58
N ASN A 406 20.52 4.12 20.83
CA ASN A 406 21.49 5.22 20.88
C ASN A 406 21.02 6.44 20.08
N VAL A 407 19.79 6.89 20.31
CA VAL A 407 19.37 8.22 19.82
C VAL A 407 19.97 9.22 20.80
N ASP A 408 21.13 9.79 20.45
CA ASP A 408 21.93 10.74 21.25
C ASP A 408 21.19 11.27 22.49
N GLU A 409 21.59 10.72 23.65
CA GLU A 409 21.25 11.21 24.98
C GLU A 409 21.72 12.65 25.14
N VAL A 410 20.93 13.61 24.67
CA VAL A 410 20.93 14.94 25.29
C VAL A 410 20.14 14.78 26.58
N ILE A 411 20.87 14.38 27.63
CA ILE A 411 20.36 14.37 29.01
C ILE A 411 20.01 15.82 29.36
N VAL A 412 18.73 16.16 29.25
CA VAL A 412 18.14 17.21 30.07
C VAL A 412 17.59 16.48 31.28
N GLU A 413 18.25 16.61 32.42
CA GLU A 413 17.76 16.05 33.68
C GLU A 413 16.32 16.54 33.94
N PRO A 414 15.35 15.65 34.19
CA PRO A 414 14.03 16.09 34.61
C PRO A 414 14.10 16.63 36.04
N PRO A 415 13.47 17.78 36.36
CA PRO A 415 13.39 18.25 37.72
C PRO A 415 12.59 17.25 38.56
N ARG A 416 13.10 16.96 39.77
CA ARG A 416 12.44 16.11 40.77
C ARG A 416 11.00 16.61 41.01
N ARG A 417 10.02 15.71 40.87
CA ARG A 417 8.61 15.99 41.20
C ARG A 417 8.34 15.67 42.66
N GLU A 418 7.87 16.68 43.40
CA GLU A 418 7.02 16.50 44.58
C GLU A 418 5.55 16.39 44.13
N GLU A 419 4.79 15.52 44.79
CA GLU A 419 3.37 15.28 44.52
C GLU A 419 2.50 16.44 45.05
N SER A 420 1.72 17.10 44.18
CA SER A 420 0.41 17.67 44.57
C SER A 420 -0.53 18.06 43.40
N ALA A 421 -1.78 17.63 43.57
CA ALA A 421 -3.10 18.16 43.13
C ALA A 421 -3.42 18.61 41.68
N ASN A 422 -4.14 17.72 40.97
CA ASN A 422 -5.45 17.88 40.30
C ASN A 422 -5.66 18.84 39.11
N SER A 423 -4.80 19.83 38.86
CA SER A 423 -4.79 20.67 37.63
C SER A 423 -3.39 20.84 37.03
N THR A 424 -2.39 20.35 37.76
CA THR A 424 -0.97 20.46 37.47
C THR A 424 -0.50 19.54 36.36
N ASN A 425 -1.11 18.38 36.13
CA ASN A 425 -0.60 17.41 35.14
C ASN A 425 -0.94 17.78 33.68
N GLU A 426 -2.15 18.26 33.41
CA GLU A 426 -2.54 18.77 32.07
C GLU A 426 -1.72 20.01 31.71
N LEU A 427 -1.66 20.99 32.62
CA LEU A 427 -0.90 22.23 32.43
C LEU A 427 0.60 21.97 32.32
N ALA A 428 1.17 21.06 33.12
CA ALA A 428 2.57 20.66 32.99
C ALA A 428 2.85 19.97 31.65
N MET A 429 1.91 19.15 31.14
CA MET A 429 2.05 18.54 29.81
C MET A 429 2.04 19.59 28.71
N ILE A 430 1.13 20.58 28.80
CA ILE A 430 1.10 21.71 27.87
C ILE A 430 2.39 22.52 27.93
N GLU A 431 2.86 22.87 29.13
CA GLU A 431 4.10 23.62 29.33
C GLU A 431 5.30 22.86 28.74
N GLN A 432 5.43 21.56 29.07
CA GLN A 432 6.49 20.70 28.56
C GLN A 432 6.51 20.67 27.02
N PHE A 433 5.37 20.45 26.37
CA PHE A 433 5.29 20.40 24.90
C PHE A 433 5.42 21.78 24.23
N SER A 434 5.11 22.87 24.95
CA SER A 434 5.27 24.23 24.44
C SER A 434 6.75 24.62 24.27
N LEU A 435 7.64 24.03 25.08
CA LEU A 435 9.09 24.27 25.03
C LEU A 435 9.77 23.51 23.87
N LEU A 436 9.12 22.48 23.33
CA LEU A 436 9.67 21.65 22.25
C LEU A 436 9.50 22.34 20.89
N LYS A 437 10.60 22.43 20.13
CA LYS A 437 10.61 23.02 18.79
C LYS A 437 10.60 21.92 17.73
N GLY A 438 9.71 22.05 16.74
CA GLY A 438 9.60 21.08 15.66
C GLY A 438 8.93 19.76 16.04
N TRP A 439 8.70 18.92 15.05
CA TRP A 439 8.04 17.62 15.24
C TRP A 439 8.97 16.59 15.88
N ASP A 440 10.25 16.55 15.51
CA ASP A 440 11.19 15.53 15.98
C ASP A 440 11.38 15.55 17.49
N SER A 441 11.51 16.75 18.10
CA SER A 441 11.60 16.89 19.55
C SER A 441 10.32 16.45 20.26
N ARG A 442 9.14 16.75 19.69
CA ARG A 442 7.84 16.30 20.22
C ARG A 442 7.68 14.79 20.10
N HIS A 443 8.07 14.21 18.96
CA HIS A 443 8.03 12.77 18.74
C HIS A 443 8.97 12.05 19.71
N ARG A 444 10.18 12.57 19.93
CA ARG A 444 11.11 12.04 20.94
C ARG A 444 10.51 12.07 22.34
N GLU A 445 9.89 13.18 22.73
CA GLU A 445 9.22 13.28 24.03
C GLU A 445 8.08 12.28 24.17
N ILE A 446 7.24 12.11 23.13
CA ILE A 446 6.20 11.08 23.10
C ILE A 446 6.81 9.69 23.34
N MET A 447 7.93 9.37 22.70
CA MET A 447 8.62 8.09 22.89
C MET A 447 9.15 7.91 24.32
N ILE A 448 9.70 8.97 24.94
CA ILE A 448 10.16 8.97 26.33
C ILE A 448 8.97 8.72 27.28
N LEU A 449 7.87 9.45 27.11
CA LEU A 449 6.63 9.25 27.86
C LEU A 449 6.13 7.81 27.70
N GLY A 450 6.17 7.27 26.49
CA GLY A 450 5.78 5.89 26.22
C GLY A 450 6.62 4.85 26.95
N LYS A 451 7.93 5.12 27.15
CA LYS A 451 8.82 4.29 27.97
C LYS A 451 8.51 4.40 29.46
N SER A 452 8.06 5.57 29.93
CA SER A 452 7.72 5.81 31.34
C SER A 452 6.41 5.15 31.78
N LEU A 453 5.49 4.91 30.85
CA LEU A 453 4.24 4.21 31.13
C LEU A 453 4.54 2.78 31.59
N ALA A 454 3.96 2.35 32.73
CA ALA A 454 4.07 0.97 33.18
C ALA A 454 3.35 0.01 32.21
N ARG A 455 3.79 -1.26 32.13
CA ARG A 455 3.05 -2.28 31.36
C ARG A 455 1.84 -2.76 32.16
N MET A 456 0.68 -2.80 31.50
CA MET A 456 -0.52 -3.43 32.03
C MET A 456 -0.34 -4.95 32.07
N ASP A 457 -0.90 -5.60 33.08
CA ASP A 457 -0.89 -7.06 33.18
C ASP A 457 -1.49 -7.71 31.92
N LYS A 458 -0.94 -8.83 31.47
CA LYS A 458 -1.34 -9.49 30.22
C LYS A 458 -2.80 -9.94 30.28
N ASP A 459 -3.27 -10.42 31.43
CA ASP A 459 -4.65 -10.91 31.60
C ASP A 459 -5.69 -9.79 31.45
N LEU A 460 -5.27 -8.55 31.70
CA LEU A 460 -6.09 -7.36 31.54
C LEU A 460 -6.12 -6.82 30.11
N ARG A 461 -5.31 -7.37 29.19
CA ARG A 461 -5.26 -6.99 27.77
C ARG A 461 -6.11 -7.93 26.91
N ASN A 462 -7.41 -7.83 27.08
CA ASN A 462 -8.38 -8.71 26.44
C ASN A 462 -9.44 -7.88 25.68
N ASN A 463 -10.41 -8.55 25.06
CA ASN A 463 -11.43 -7.90 24.23
C ASN A 463 -12.30 -6.88 24.99
N THR A 464 -12.41 -6.96 26.31
CA THR A 464 -13.21 -6.03 27.12
C THR A 464 -12.51 -4.69 27.34
N SER A 465 -11.18 -4.70 27.47
CA SER A 465 -10.36 -3.51 27.62
C SER A 465 -9.86 -2.96 26.28
N LEU A 466 -9.96 -3.73 25.19
CA LEU A 466 -9.52 -3.32 23.87
C LEU A 466 -10.27 -2.08 23.35
N ILE A 467 -9.51 -1.15 22.77
CA ILE A 467 -10.01 0.05 22.10
C ILE A 467 -10.11 -0.27 20.61
N ALA A 468 -11.34 -0.31 20.08
CA ALA A 468 -11.58 -0.53 18.67
C ALA A 468 -11.24 0.73 17.84
N GLY A 469 -10.72 0.54 16.62
CA GLY A 469 -10.44 1.64 15.68
C GLY A 469 -9.01 2.19 15.70
N CYS A 470 -8.08 1.56 16.41
CA CYS A 470 -6.65 1.90 16.38
C CYS A 470 -5.86 1.00 15.41
N GLU A 471 -4.87 1.56 14.71
CA GLU A 471 -3.96 0.79 13.84
C GLU A 471 -3.06 -0.19 14.60
N SER A 472 -2.71 0.13 15.84
CA SER A 472 -2.05 -0.76 16.79
C SER A 472 -2.98 -1.04 17.97
N HIS A 473 -2.95 -2.24 18.54
CA HIS A 473 -3.77 -2.55 19.70
C HIS A 473 -3.46 -1.60 20.87
N ALA A 474 -4.53 -1.10 21.47
CA ALA A 474 -4.51 -0.31 22.68
C ALA A 474 -5.60 -0.81 23.62
N TRP A 475 -5.31 -0.85 24.91
CA TRP A 475 -6.22 -1.30 25.95
C TRP A 475 -6.39 -0.20 26.99
N LEU A 476 -7.60 -0.06 27.52
CA LEU A 476 -7.97 0.91 28.53
C LEU A 476 -8.97 0.30 29.52
N LEU A 477 -8.66 0.45 30.80
CA LEU A 477 -9.54 0.12 31.92
C LEU A 477 -9.78 1.41 32.73
N GLY A 478 -11.02 1.61 33.16
CA GLY A 478 -11.40 2.72 34.04
C GLY A 478 -12.01 2.19 35.32
N THR A 479 -11.58 2.71 36.47
CA THR A 479 -12.18 2.47 37.78
C THR A 479 -12.59 3.79 38.42
N LYS A 480 -13.59 3.76 39.30
CA LYS A 480 -14.11 4.94 40.00
C LYS A 480 -13.86 4.75 41.50
N ASN A 481 -13.33 5.78 42.16
CA ASN A 481 -13.16 5.76 43.62
C ASN A 481 -14.46 6.15 44.34
N ALA A 482 -14.47 6.04 45.68
CA ALA A 482 -15.62 6.37 46.51
C ALA A 482 -16.08 7.83 46.40
N GLN A 483 -15.18 8.74 46.00
CA GLN A 483 -15.44 10.16 45.78
C GLN A 483 -15.91 10.47 44.34
N GLY A 484 -16.14 9.44 43.53
CA GLY A 484 -16.64 9.58 42.16
C GLY A 484 -15.62 10.07 41.14
N LYS A 485 -14.33 9.99 41.46
CA LYS A 485 -13.22 10.31 40.54
C LYS A 485 -12.75 9.06 39.80
N PHE A 486 -12.44 9.22 38.52
CA PHE A 486 -12.00 8.12 37.66
C PHE A 486 -10.49 7.96 37.64
N TYR A 487 -10.05 6.71 37.60
CA TYR A 487 -8.67 6.29 37.41
C TYR A 487 -8.61 5.36 36.21
N PHE A 488 -7.75 5.68 35.26
CA PHE A 488 -7.56 4.88 34.07
C PHE A 488 -6.21 4.19 34.10
N SER A 489 -6.19 2.96 33.61
CA SER A 489 -5.00 2.18 33.30
C SER A 489 -5.03 1.81 31.82
N CYS A 490 -3.92 1.98 31.13
CA CYS A 490 -3.86 1.76 29.70
C CYS A 490 -2.55 1.13 29.24
N ASP A 491 -2.56 0.49 28.08
CA ASP A 491 -1.38 -0.05 27.43
C ASP A 491 -1.56 -0.06 25.91
N SER A 492 -0.46 -0.15 25.17
CA SER A 492 -0.44 -0.40 23.74
C SER A 492 0.83 -1.15 23.35
N ASP A 493 0.75 -1.89 22.25
CA ASP A 493 1.90 -2.56 21.65
C ASP A 493 2.88 -1.59 20.98
N ALA A 494 2.46 -0.37 20.63
CA ALA A 494 3.31 0.64 19.99
C ALA A 494 3.79 1.71 20.98
N LYS A 495 5.11 2.01 21.02
CA LYS A 495 5.67 2.98 21.99
C LYS A 495 5.13 4.39 21.79
N VAL A 496 4.92 4.81 20.54
CA VAL A 496 4.31 6.11 20.24
C VAL A 496 2.90 6.21 20.84
N ILE A 497 2.07 5.15 20.69
CA ILE A 497 0.71 5.16 21.24
C ILE A 497 0.74 5.13 22.77
N ARG A 498 1.69 4.43 23.40
CA ARG A 498 1.90 4.53 24.86
C ARG A 498 2.18 5.97 25.29
N GLY A 499 3.01 6.70 24.55
CA GLY A 499 3.30 8.10 24.83
C GLY A 499 2.06 8.99 24.71
N LEU A 500 1.30 8.82 23.63
CA LEU A 500 0.03 9.53 23.45
C LEU A 500 -0.98 9.18 24.55
N LEU A 501 -1.02 7.93 25.01
CA LEU A 501 -1.84 7.52 26.14
C LEU A 501 -1.45 8.25 27.43
N VAL A 502 -0.16 8.44 27.71
CA VAL A 502 0.30 9.25 28.86
C VAL A 502 -0.19 10.70 28.76
N ILE A 503 -0.09 11.29 27.57
CA ILE A 503 -0.54 12.67 27.30
C ILE A 503 -2.06 12.80 27.48
N ILE A 504 -2.83 11.82 27.01
CA ILE A 504 -4.28 11.75 27.19
C ILE A 504 -4.61 11.60 28.67
N LEU A 505 -4.02 10.62 29.35
CA LEU A 505 -4.33 10.35 30.75
C LEU A 505 -3.95 11.51 31.68
N ALA A 506 -2.97 12.33 31.33
CA ALA A 506 -2.65 13.55 32.09
C ALA A 506 -3.84 14.51 32.23
N ALA A 507 -4.76 14.53 31.26
CA ALA A 507 -5.97 15.33 31.29
C ALA A 507 -7.16 14.65 32.01
N PHE A 508 -7.23 13.32 31.97
CA PHE A 508 -8.42 12.58 32.44
C PHE A 508 -8.29 11.92 33.81
N GLN A 509 -7.07 11.75 34.33
CA GLN A 509 -6.87 11.08 35.62
C GLN A 509 -7.43 11.90 36.78
N GLN A 510 -8.12 11.23 37.71
CA GLN A 510 -8.76 11.82 38.89
C GLN A 510 -9.83 12.88 38.59
N GLN A 511 -10.40 12.86 37.38
CA GLN A 511 -11.52 13.72 37.00
C GLN A 511 -12.87 13.07 37.36
N SER A 512 -13.88 13.90 37.62
CA SER A 512 -15.26 13.44 37.76
C SER A 512 -15.90 13.21 36.40
N ALA A 513 -16.99 12.45 36.33
CA ALA A 513 -17.71 12.21 35.07
C ALA A 513 -18.06 13.52 34.34
N ALA A 514 -18.56 14.53 35.07
CA ALA A 514 -18.90 15.84 34.51
C ALA A 514 -17.68 16.55 33.89
N GLN A 515 -16.51 16.48 34.53
CA GLN A 515 -15.28 17.07 34.02
C GLN A 515 -14.75 16.34 32.78
N ILE A 516 -14.82 15.01 32.76
CA ILE A 516 -14.43 14.17 31.62
C ILE A 516 -15.30 14.46 30.40
N LEU A 517 -16.62 14.54 30.60
CA LEU A 517 -17.58 14.78 29.52
C LEU A 517 -17.49 16.22 28.98
N ALA A 518 -17.14 17.19 29.83
CA ALA A 518 -16.94 18.58 29.44
C ALA A 518 -15.55 18.88 28.83
N PHE A 519 -14.63 17.92 28.79
CA PHE A 519 -13.28 18.12 28.29
C PHE A 519 -13.25 18.37 26.78
N ASP A 520 -12.57 19.47 26.39
CA ASP A 520 -12.31 19.87 25.01
C ASP A 520 -10.98 19.32 24.53
N ASP A 521 -11.02 18.12 23.94
CA ASP A 521 -9.86 17.44 23.40
C ASP A 521 -9.21 18.19 22.23
N GLN A 522 -10.00 18.88 21.39
CA GLN A 522 -9.45 19.62 20.26
C GLN A 522 -8.55 20.78 20.71
N SER A 523 -9.02 21.56 21.69
CA SER A 523 -8.24 22.66 22.27
C SER A 523 -6.97 22.15 22.96
N TYR A 524 -7.05 21.05 23.71
CA TYR A 524 -5.90 20.46 24.39
C TYR A 524 -4.79 20.01 23.41
N PHE A 525 -5.14 19.21 22.40
CA PHE A 525 -4.15 18.74 21.41
C PHE A 525 -3.59 19.86 20.54
N SER A 526 -4.38 20.92 20.30
CA SER A 526 -3.91 22.11 19.60
C SER A 526 -2.85 22.84 20.43
N LYS A 527 -3.04 22.99 21.75
CA LYS A 527 -2.06 23.64 22.64
C LYS A 527 -0.76 22.84 22.77
N LEU A 528 -0.83 21.52 22.69
CA LEU A 528 0.33 20.64 22.64
C LEU A 528 1.08 20.71 21.29
N GLY A 529 0.48 21.34 20.27
CA GLY A 529 1.03 21.38 18.92
C GLY A 529 1.02 20.02 18.21
N LEU A 530 0.16 19.09 18.62
CA LEU A 530 0.12 17.73 18.07
C LEU A 530 -0.90 17.57 16.94
N SER A 531 -1.97 18.37 16.94
CA SER A 531 -3.09 18.24 15.98
C SER A 531 -2.67 18.32 14.51
N GLN A 532 -1.62 19.08 14.21
CA GLN A 532 -1.13 19.31 12.84
C GLN A 532 -0.08 18.29 12.36
N HIS A 533 0.37 17.39 13.25
CA HIS A 533 1.46 16.44 12.96
C HIS A 533 1.05 14.97 13.12
N LEU A 534 -0.13 14.70 13.67
CA LEU A 534 -0.71 13.35 13.71
C LEU A 534 -1.35 13.01 12.35
N SER A 535 -0.98 11.86 11.78
CA SER A 535 -1.65 11.32 10.58
C SER A 535 -3.15 11.11 10.83
N PRO A 536 -4.02 11.11 9.80
CA PRO A 536 -5.46 10.88 9.97
C PRO A 536 -5.82 9.64 10.81
N SER A 537 -5.07 8.55 10.64
CA SER A 537 -5.28 7.32 11.41
C SER A 537 -4.94 7.47 12.90
N ARG A 538 -3.82 8.14 13.23
CA ARG A 538 -3.45 8.50 14.61
C ARG A 538 -4.48 9.44 15.25
N SER A 539 -4.97 10.43 14.52
CA SER A 539 -6.03 11.33 15.01
C SER A 539 -7.32 10.57 15.32
N ASN A 540 -7.67 9.57 14.49
CA ASN A 540 -8.78 8.67 14.76
C ASN A 540 -8.53 7.78 15.99
N GLY A 541 -7.31 7.25 16.17
CA GLY A 541 -6.95 6.45 17.33
C GLY A 541 -6.98 7.24 18.64
N VAL A 542 -6.43 8.45 18.66
CA VAL A 542 -6.53 9.39 19.80
C VAL A 542 -7.98 9.68 20.13
N LYS A 543 -8.79 9.96 19.12
CA LYS A 543 -10.23 10.18 19.29
C LYS A 543 -10.93 8.94 19.86
N ALA A 544 -10.64 7.75 19.35
CA ALA A 544 -11.21 6.50 19.85
C ALA A 544 -10.88 6.25 21.33
N ILE A 545 -9.65 6.59 21.77
CA ILE A 545 -9.26 6.53 23.18
C ILE A 545 -10.10 7.51 24.02
N VAL A 546 -10.19 8.78 23.60
CA VAL A 546 -10.98 9.81 24.30
C VAL A 546 -12.46 9.42 24.35
N ASP A 547 -13.03 8.92 23.26
CA ASP A 547 -14.42 8.46 23.17
C ASP A 547 -14.68 7.27 24.10
N LYS A 548 -13.72 6.33 24.22
CA LYS A 548 -13.81 5.23 25.18
C LYS A 548 -13.78 5.73 26.62
N ILE A 549 -12.92 6.70 26.96
CA ILE A 549 -12.88 7.34 28.28
C ILE A 549 -14.22 8.01 28.60
N LYS A 550 -14.74 8.82 27.66
CA LYS A 550 -16.05 9.50 27.81
C LYS A 550 -17.19 8.49 27.95
N THR A 551 -17.14 7.38 27.21
CA THR A 551 -18.12 6.27 27.32
C THR A 551 -18.09 5.65 28.72
N LEU A 552 -16.91 5.28 29.22
CA LEU A 552 -16.75 4.72 30.57
C LEU A 552 -17.23 5.70 31.66
N ALA A 553 -17.00 7.00 31.47
CA ALA A 553 -17.48 8.02 32.38
C ALA A 553 -19.01 8.22 32.33
N SER A 554 -19.65 7.97 31.18
CA SER A 554 -21.11 8.10 31.00
C SER A 554 -21.92 6.92 31.55
N GLN A 555 -21.28 5.77 31.77
CA GLN A 555 -21.92 4.55 32.28
C GLN A 555 -22.09 4.53 33.81
N HIS A 556 -21.63 5.59 34.49
CA HIS A 556 -21.52 5.72 35.96
C HIS A 556 -21.81 7.14 36.43
#